data_AF-A0A257XPK5-F1
#
_entry.id   AF-A0A257XPK5-F1
#
_cell.length_a   1.000
_cell.length_b   1.000
_cell.length_c   1.000
_cell.angle_alpha   90.00
_cell.angle_beta   90.00
_cell.angle_gamma   90.00
#
_symmetry.space_group_name_H-M   'P 1'
#
loop_
_entity.id
_entity.type
_entity.pdbx_description
1 polymer ?
#
loop_
_entity_poly.entity_id
_entity_poly.type
_entity_poly.pdbx_seq_one_letter_code
_entity_poly.pdbx_strand_id
1 'polypeptide(L)'
;MSHLLPLSRVAKLVGQSRHVLQDMIRSGALATFDGMIQLDELLRAFPDVKWDDDAELRRVSEIKDKAFAKRVRELALPDKDVLTARLNELGNDYAAARALLLHYGNVMTWLDEKIDELDEGASAETHHALHSVRAFLLRNLAEMPSNAAQAQAVIVQERMLKIMSAHVTIVPSGHEFFVEGNETLLDAALRHGVSLNYGCSNGNCGDCKARLVSGEVKQVHAHDYVLSPADKASGVMLLCSYAPVNDVVVEANVAGARDIPLQQLTAKVKSVEIFNPQMAALHILVPRSQRLRFLGGQSIQVGINGVSGRYAIASCPCEDRHIEVQVARQAGDAFADALFTADLAHAPVSIEGPYGELVLDEDSPRPLIFLAFGSGFAPIKSLIQHAMSLELAESMDLHWLADSAGHYQDNLCRAWADALDNFNYVPHPPTDDLDGLLRTIVLDYPDLHRFDVYAAGTTAQLESAYGNFVREGLHGARWFPRVEAD
;
A
#
# COMPACT_ATOMS: atom_id res chain seq x y z
N MET A 1 -5.54 -27.80 -1.08
CA MET A 1 -4.58 -26.68 -1.03
C MET A 1 -3.98 -26.71 0.36
N SER A 2 -2.66 -26.78 0.50
CA SER A 2 -2.01 -26.73 1.82
C SER A 2 -2.25 -25.34 2.40
N HIS A 3 -2.99 -25.27 3.51
CA HIS A 3 -3.19 -24.02 4.23
C HIS A 3 -1.94 -23.74 5.07
N LEU A 4 -1.10 -22.81 4.62
CA LEU A 4 0.11 -22.38 5.33
C LEU A 4 -0.23 -21.22 6.26
N LEU A 5 0.17 -21.33 7.53
CA LEU A 5 -0.09 -20.35 8.58
C LEU A 5 1.22 -19.74 9.08
N PRO A 6 1.32 -18.41 9.24
CA PRO A 6 2.49 -17.79 9.82
C PRO A 6 2.62 -18.14 11.29
N LEU A 7 3.86 -18.19 11.78
CA LEU A 7 4.22 -18.49 13.18
C LEU A 7 3.49 -17.58 14.19
N SER A 8 3.27 -16.31 13.85
CA SER A 8 2.51 -15.35 14.66
C SER A 8 1.04 -15.77 14.84
N ARG A 9 0.42 -16.29 13.79
CA ARG A 9 -0.96 -16.80 13.82
C ARG A 9 -1.06 -18.12 14.56
N VAL A 10 -0.08 -19.01 14.37
CA VAL A 10 0.00 -20.25 15.16
C VAL A 10 0.10 -19.92 16.65
N ALA A 11 0.94 -18.96 17.04
CA ALA A 11 1.06 -18.50 18.43
C ALA A 11 -0.29 -18.09 19.05
N LYS A 12 -1.08 -17.31 18.30
CA LYS A 12 -2.44 -16.90 18.71
C LYS A 12 -3.41 -18.08 18.79
N LEU A 13 -3.45 -18.94 17.77
CA LEU A 13 -4.38 -20.09 17.69
C LEU A 13 -4.14 -21.15 18.77
N VAL A 14 -2.88 -21.40 19.10
CA VAL A 14 -2.51 -22.38 20.13
C VAL A 14 -2.37 -21.78 21.52
N GLY A 15 -2.48 -20.45 21.65
CA GLY A 15 -2.26 -19.73 22.91
C GLY A 15 -0.84 -19.88 23.47
N GLN A 16 0.15 -20.11 22.61
CA GLN A 16 1.55 -20.30 23.00
C GLN A 16 2.40 -19.14 22.49
N SER A 17 3.46 -18.78 23.22
CA SER A 17 4.38 -17.74 22.76
C SER A 17 5.13 -18.16 21.50
N ARG A 18 5.52 -17.18 20.67
CA ARG A 18 6.35 -17.41 19.47
C ARG A 18 7.67 -18.12 19.80
N HIS A 19 8.22 -17.87 20.99
CA HIS A 19 9.43 -18.53 21.47
C HIS A 19 9.26 -20.04 21.65
N VAL A 20 8.16 -20.46 22.28
CA VAL A 20 7.81 -21.88 22.48
C VAL A 20 7.66 -22.59 21.13
N LEU A 21 6.99 -21.94 20.17
CA LEU A 21 6.82 -22.51 18.83
C LEU A 21 8.14 -22.60 18.06
N GLN A 22 9.01 -21.60 18.17
CA GLN A 22 10.34 -21.64 17.56
C GLN A 22 11.22 -22.75 18.15
N ASP A 23 11.13 -23.03 19.44
CA ASP A 23 11.84 -24.14 20.06
C ASP A 23 11.26 -25.51 19.64
N MET A 24 9.95 -25.60 19.43
CA MET A 24 9.32 -26.78 18.83
C MET A 24 9.79 -27.03 17.39
N ILE A 25 10.02 -25.96 16.63
CA ILE A 25 10.55 -26.06 15.25
C ILE A 25 12.02 -26.50 15.28
N ARG A 26 12.84 -25.90 16.17
CA ARG A 26 14.27 -26.25 16.32
C ARG A 26 14.47 -27.70 16.80
N SER A 27 13.57 -28.19 17.65
CA SER A 27 13.61 -29.57 18.15
C SER A 27 13.00 -30.60 17.16
N GLY A 28 12.46 -30.14 16.03
CA GLY A 28 11.83 -30.99 15.03
C GLY A 28 10.44 -31.50 15.41
N ALA A 29 9.86 -30.99 16.50
CA ALA A 29 8.51 -31.35 16.94
C ALA A 29 7.42 -30.73 16.04
N LEU A 30 7.73 -29.64 15.33
CA LEU A 30 6.83 -28.91 14.45
C LEU A 30 7.53 -28.58 13.12
N ALA A 31 7.02 -29.09 12.01
CA ALA A 31 7.59 -28.85 10.69
C ALA A 31 7.14 -27.50 10.12
N THR A 32 8.05 -26.84 9.40
CA THR A 32 7.78 -25.56 8.73
C THR A 32 8.20 -25.61 7.27
N PHE A 33 7.47 -24.86 6.43
CA PHE A 33 7.83 -24.55 5.06
C PHE A 33 7.89 -23.04 4.91
N ASP A 34 9.06 -22.50 4.57
CA ASP A 34 9.29 -21.06 4.38
C ASP A 34 8.85 -20.19 5.58
N GLY A 35 9.13 -20.65 6.81
CA GLY A 35 8.72 -19.96 8.04
C GLY A 35 7.22 -20.06 8.39
N MET A 36 6.44 -20.80 7.59
CA MET A 36 5.01 -21.05 7.79
C MET A 36 4.78 -22.51 8.21
N ILE A 37 3.69 -22.78 8.91
CA ILE A 37 3.29 -24.12 9.39
C ILE A 37 2.04 -24.55 8.63
N GLN A 38 2.02 -25.76 8.07
CA GLN A 38 0.82 -26.26 7.41
C GLN A 38 -0.28 -26.59 8.44
N LEU A 39 -1.55 -26.39 8.10
CA LEU A 39 -2.68 -26.61 9.01
C LEU A 39 -2.78 -28.06 9.49
N ASP A 40 -2.49 -29.03 8.64
CA ASP A 40 -2.43 -30.45 9.02
C ASP A 40 -1.31 -30.73 10.03
N GLU A 41 -0.15 -30.11 9.84
CA GLU A 41 0.97 -30.15 10.78
C GLU A 41 0.64 -29.44 12.11
N LEU A 42 -0.09 -28.33 12.04
CA LEU A 42 -0.59 -27.62 13.21
C LEU A 42 -1.59 -28.47 14.01
N LEU A 43 -2.58 -29.06 13.34
CA LEU A 43 -3.59 -29.92 13.96
C LEU A 43 -2.97 -31.23 14.49
N ARG A 44 -1.87 -31.71 13.87
CA ARG A 44 -1.08 -32.84 14.38
C ARG A 44 -0.41 -32.50 15.71
N ALA A 45 0.20 -31.32 15.81
CA ALA A 45 0.91 -30.88 17.01
C ALA A 45 -0.04 -30.34 18.10
N PHE A 46 -1.19 -29.79 17.71
CA PHE A 46 -2.17 -29.15 18.59
C PHE A 46 -3.61 -29.55 18.18
N PRO A 47 -4.06 -30.76 18.53
CA PRO A 47 -5.35 -31.32 18.07
C PRO A 47 -6.58 -30.62 18.66
N ASP A 48 -6.43 -29.87 19.76
CA ASP A 48 -7.53 -29.15 20.41
C ASP A 48 -7.78 -27.74 19.84
N VAL A 49 -7.02 -27.32 18.83
CA VAL A 49 -7.19 -26.00 18.19
C VAL A 49 -8.52 -25.98 17.44
N LYS A 50 -9.41 -25.07 17.86
CA LYS A 50 -10.64 -24.77 17.13
C LYS A 50 -10.31 -23.92 15.91
N TRP A 51 -10.32 -24.55 14.74
CA TRP A 51 -10.25 -23.87 13.45
C TRP A 51 -11.68 -23.68 12.92
N ASP A 52 -12.24 -22.49 13.06
CA ASP A 52 -13.47 -22.11 12.37
C ASP A 52 -13.12 -21.65 10.95
N ASP A 53 -13.72 -22.29 9.95
CA ASP A 53 -13.59 -21.96 8.52
C ASP A 53 -14.36 -20.66 8.21
N ASP A 54 -13.81 -19.54 8.67
CA ASP A 54 -14.48 -18.25 8.62
C ASP A 54 -14.65 -17.75 7.18
N ALA A 55 -15.90 -17.50 6.79
CA ALA A 55 -16.24 -16.90 5.50
C ALA A 55 -15.57 -15.53 5.30
N GLU A 56 -15.26 -14.84 6.39
CA GLU A 56 -14.52 -13.59 6.41
C GLU A 56 -13.03 -13.79 6.16
N LEU A 57 -12.43 -14.90 6.61
CA LEU A 57 -11.05 -15.24 6.26
C LEU A 57 -10.92 -15.55 4.78
N ARG A 58 -11.94 -16.18 4.17
CA ARG A 58 -12.04 -16.27 2.70
C ARG A 58 -12.19 -14.89 2.07
N ARG A 59 -12.99 -14.00 2.62
CA ARG A 59 -13.14 -12.61 2.13
C ARG A 59 -11.84 -11.81 2.24
N VAL A 60 -11.04 -12.04 3.29
CA VAL A 60 -9.77 -11.37 3.57
C VAL A 60 -8.63 -12.00 2.80
N SER A 61 -8.62 -13.32 2.64
CA SER A 61 -7.75 -13.99 1.68
C SER A 61 -8.12 -13.57 0.27
N GLU A 62 -9.39 -13.35 -0.07
CA GLU A 62 -9.82 -12.76 -1.34
C GLU A 62 -9.45 -11.28 -1.47
N ILE A 63 -9.43 -10.49 -0.37
CA ILE A 63 -8.95 -9.10 -0.38
C ILE A 63 -7.43 -9.09 -0.52
N LYS A 64 -6.70 -9.93 0.21
CA LYS A 64 -5.26 -10.17 0.07
C LYS A 64 -4.95 -10.70 -1.32
N ASP A 65 -5.71 -11.64 -1.87
CA ASP A 65 -5.55 -12.18 -3.22
C ASP A 65 -6.01 -11.16 -4.28
N LYS A 66 -6.95 -10.26 -3.99
CA LYS A 66 -7.23 -9.11 -4.87
C LYS A 66 -6.15 -8.04 -4.79
N ALA A 67 -5.47 -7.90 -3.64
CA ALA A 67 -4.36 -6.97 -3.42
C ALA A 67 -2.99 -7.54 -3.87
N PHE A 68 -2.83 -8.86 -3.86
CA PHE A 68 -1.60 -9.61 -4.18
C PHE A 68 -1.74 -10.57 -5.36
N ALA A 69 -2.80 -11.36 -5.49
CA ALA A 69 -2.96 -12.32 -6.59
C ALA A 69 -3.45 -11.69 -7.92
N LYS A 70 -3.98 -10.46 -7.89
CA LYS A 70 -4.11 -9.63 -9.11
C LYS A 70 -2.73 -9.30 -9.70
N ARG A 71 -1.65 -9.28 -8.89
CA ARG A 71 -0.26 -9.02 -9.32
C ARG A 71 0.35 -10.13 -10.19
N VAL A 72 -0.31 -11.30 -10.35
CA VAL A 72 0.27 -12.45 -11.10
C VAL A 72 -0.67 -13.07 -12.12
N ARG A 73 -1.99 -13.10 -11.90
CA ARG A 73 -2.93 -13.81 -12.80
C ARG A 73 -3.53 -12.96 -13.92
N GLU A 74 -3.51 -11.63 -13.81
CA GLU A 74 -3.90 -10.70 -14.87
C GLU A 74 -2.70 -9.93 -15.42
N LEU A 75 -1.56 -10.61 -15.61
CA LEU A 75 -0.42 -10.05 -16.34
C LEU A 75 -0.83 -9.76 -17.79
N ALA A 76 -1.48 -8.62 -18.01
CA ALA A 76 -1.57 -8.02 -19.32
C ALA A 76 -0.13 -7.73 -19.74
N LEU A 77 0.37 -8.53 -20.69
CA LEU A 77 1.64 -8.21 -21.34
C LEU A 77 1.58 -6.75 -21.79
N PRO A 78 2.66 -5.98 -21.59
CA PRO A 78 2.73 -4.65 -22.15
C PRO A 78 2.54 -4.75 -23.68
N ASP A 79 2.12 -3.65 -24.30
CA ASP A 79 1.97 -3.61 -25.74
C ASP A 79 3.25 -4.08 -26.45
N LYS A 80 3.11 -4.64 -27.65
CA LYS A 80 4.21 -5.24 -28.42
C LYS A 80 5.44 -4.33 -28.50
N ASP A 81 5.24 -3.02 -28.69
CA ASP A 81 6.35 -2.08 -28.82
C ASP A 81 7.07 -1.88 -27.47
N VAL A 82 6.31 -1.75 -26.37
CA VAL A 82 6.86 -1.62 -25.01
C VAL A 82 7.60 -2.90 -24.62
N LEU A 83 7.01 -4.07 -24.90
CA LEU A 83 7.65 -5.35 -24.67
C LEU A 83 8.98 -5.46 -25.43
N THR A 84 9.00 -5.03 -26.70
CA THR A 84 10.21 -5.05 -27.53
C THR A 84 11.29 -4.14 -26.95
N ALA A 85 10.93 -2.92 -26.54
CA ALA A 85 11.84 -1.99 -25.91
C ALA A 85 12.46 -2.55 -24.61
N ARG A 86 11.64 -3.07 -23.70
CA ARG A 86 12.11 -3.68 -22.44
C ARG A 86 13.02 -4.88 -22.67
N LEU A 87 12.69 -5.72 -23.66
CA LEU A 87 13.56 -6.85 -24.06
C LEU A 87 14.91 -6.39 -24.62
N ASN A 88 14.93 -5.31 -25.41
CA ASN A 88 16.17 -4.75 -25.93
C ASN A 88 17.05 -4.20 -24.80
N GLU A 89 16.46 -3.52 -23.81
CA GLU A 89 17.18 -3.01 -22.63
C GLU A 89 17.82 -4.15 -21.82
N LEU A 90 17.05 -5.21 -21.52
CA LEU A 90 17.59 -6.41 -20.88
C LEU A 90 18.69 -7.12 -21.71
N GLY A 91 18.57 -7.06 -23.03
CA GLY A 91 19.59 -7.53 -23.97
C GLY A 91 20.88 -6.71 -23.87
N ASN A 92 20.78 -5.39 -23.74
CA ASN A 92 21.91 -4.49 -23.55
C ASN A 92 22.60 -4.75 -22.21
N ASP A 93 21.86 -4.90 -21.12
CA ASP A 93 22.39 -5.24 -19.79
C ASP A 93 23.14 -6.58 -19.83
N TYR A 94 22.55 -7.57 -20.49
CA TYR A 94 23.21 -8.87 -20.70
C TYR A 94 24.49 -8.75 -21.53
N ALA A 95 24.47 -7.96 -22.61
CA ALA A 95 25.64 -7.74 -23.44
C ALA A 95 26.77 -7.03 -22.66
N ALA A 96 26.43 -6.03 -21.85
CA ALA A 96 27.39 -5.31 -20.99
C ALA A 96 28.01 -6.23 -19.94
N ALA A 97 27.19 -7.02 -19.24
CA ALA A 97 27.67 -8.01 -18.27
C ALA A 97 28.58 -9.05 -18.93
N ARG A 98 28.21 -9.54 -20.12
CA ARG A 98 29.02 -10.48 -20.89
C ARG A 98 30.35 -9.86 -21.34
N ALA A 99 30.36 -8.60 -21.77
CA ALA A 99 31.57 -7.89 -22.14
C ALA A 99 32.53 -7.73 -20.94
N LEU A 100 31.98 -7.41 -19.76
CA LEU A 100 32.76 -7.32 -18.52
C LEU A 100 33.38 -8.68 -18.13
N LEU A 101 32.62 -9.78 -18.24
CA LEU A 101 33.13 -11.12 -18.00
C LEU A 101 34.25 -11.51 -18.97
N LEU A 102 34.12 -11.18 -20.25
CA LEU A 102 35.19 -11.38 -21.24
C LEU A 102 36.43 -10.54 -20.89
N HIS A 103 36.24 -9.30 -20.45
CA HIS A 103 37.35 -8.45 -20.00
C HIS A 103 38.06 -9.05 -18.77
N TYR A 104 37.33 -9.53 -17.77
CA TYR A 104 37.94 -10.22 -16.62
C TYR A 104 38.66 -11.51 -17.03
N GLY A 105 38.12 -12.25 -17.99
CA GLY A 105 38.83 -13.38 -18.61
C GLY A 105 40.18 -12.96 -19.18
N ASN A 106 40.23 -11.85 -19.93
CA ASN A 106 41.48 -11.32 -20.48
C ASN A 106 42.44 -10.85 -19.38
N VAL A 107 41.95 -10.18 -18.33
CA VAL A 107 42.77 -9.76 -17.18
C VAL A 107 43.41 -10.96 -16.50
N MET A 108 42.69 -12.07 -16.36
CA MET A 108 43.27 -13.30 -15.81
C MET A 108 44.34 -13.89 -16.71
N THR A 109 44.15 -13.88 -18.05
CA THR A 109 45.19 -14.29 -19.00
C THR A 109 46.44 -13.42 -18.88
N TRP A 110 46.29 -12.09 -18.83
CA TRP A 110 47.43 -11.17 -18.68
C TRP A 110 48.15 -11.35 -17.35
N LEU A 111 47.41 -11.65 -16.27
CA LEU A 111 48.02 -11.94 -14.97
C LEU A 111 48.83 -13.23 -15.02
N ASP A 112 48.31 -14.24 -15.71
CA ASP A 112 48.97 -15.54 -15.89
C ASP A 112 50.27 -15.39 -16.70
N GLU A 113 50.21 -14.68 -17.82
CA GLU A 113 51.38 -14.30 -18.63
C GLU A 113 52.41 -13.53 -17.79
N LYS A 114 51.95 -12.62 -16.93
CA LYS A 114 52.84 -11.83 -16.06
C LYS A 114 53.50 -12.68 -14.97
N ILE A 115 52.80 -13.67 -14.44
CA ILE A 115 53.37 -14.64 -13.50
C ILE A 115 54.45 -15.46 -14.21
N ASP A 116 54.19 -15.94 -15.42
CA ASP A 116 55.16 -16.71 -16.21
C ASP A 116 56.42 -15.87 -16.51
N GLU A 117 56.27 -14.60 -16.89
CA GLU A 117 57.41 -13.67 -17.06
C GLU A 117 58.25 -13.49 -15.78
N LEU A 118 57.61 -13.42 -14.61
CA LEU A 118 58.30 -13.25 -13.33
C LEU A 118 58.98 -14.53 -12.83
N ASP A 119 58.53 -15.68 -13.32
CA ASP A 119 59.07 -16.99 -12.96
C ASP A 119 60.36 -17.32 -13.73
N GLU A 120 60.52 -16.76 -14.94
CA GLU A 120 61.72 -16.93 -15.76
C GLU A 120 62.99 -16.42 -15.06
N GLY A 121 63.85 -17.35 -14.63
CA GLY A 121 65.11 -17.03 -13.95
C GLY A 121 64.98 -16.73 -12.46
N ALA A 122 63.82 -16.98 -11.87
CA ALA A 122 63.55 -16.75 -10.46
C ALA A 122 64.25 -17.76 -9.53
N SER A 123 64.39 -17.40 -8.24
CA SER A 123 64.86 -18.34 -7.21
C SER A 123 63.83 -19.44 -6.95
N ALA A 124 64.25 -20.59 -6.41
CA ALA A 124 63.34 -21.69 -6.08
C ALA A 124 62.22 -21.27 -5.09
N GLU A 125 62.52 -20.35 -4.17
CA GLU A 125 61.57 -19.80 -3.21
C GLU A 125 60.52 -18.91 -3.90
N THR A 126 60.95 -18.07 -4.85
CA THR A 126 60.07 -17.22 -5.66
C THR A 126 59.18 -18.05 -6.57
N HIS A 127 59.74 -19.07 -7.24
CA HIS A 127 58.99 -20.01 -8.09
C HIS A 127 57.84 -20.66 -7.30
N HIS A 128 58.15 -21.19 -6.10
CA HIS A 128 57.14 -21.82 -5.25
C HIS A 128 56.03 -20.84 -4.83
N ALA A 129 56.38 -19.60 -4.50
CA ALA A 129 55.41 -18.57 -4.13
C ALA A 129 54.47 -18.21 -5.30
N LEU A 130 55.01 -17.99 -6.50
CA LEU A 130 54.23 -17.66 -7.71
C LEU A 130 53.28 -18.82 -8.08
N HIS A 131 53.76 -20.05 -8.04
CA HIS A 131 52.93 -21.24 -8.31
C HIS A 131 51.81 -21.42 -7.28
N SER A 132 52.07 -21.11 -6.01
CA SER A 132 51.05 -21.15 -4.95
C SER A 132 49.94 -20.11 -5.17
N VAL A 133 50.31 -18.89 -5.57
CA VAL A 133 49.35 -17.83 -5.92
C VAL A 133 48.53 -18.22 -7.16
N ARG A 134 49.17 -18.72 -8.23
CA ARG A 134 48.48 -19.21 -9.44
C ARG A 134 47.47 -20.31 -9.10
N ALA A 135 47.87 -21.29 -8.29
CA ALA A 135 46.99 -22.36 -7.83
C ALA A 135 45.84 -21.85 -6.94
N PHE A 136 46.09 -20.85 -6.09
CA PHE A 136 45.05 -20.20 -5.32
C PHE A 136 44.02 -19.50 -6.22
N LEU A 137 44.46 -18.70 -7.19
CA LEU A 137 43.59 -17.99 -8.12
C LEU A 137 42.72 -18.96 -8.94
N LEU A 138 43.32 -19.99 -9.53
CA LEU A 138 42.60 -20.98 -10.34
C LEU A 138 41.54 -21.74 -9.53
N ARG A 139 41.85 -22.11 -8.28
CA ARG A 139 40.88 -22.77 -7.39
C ARG A 139 39.69 -21.87 -7.08
N ASN A 140 39.94 -20.62 -6.67
CA ASN A 140 38.87 -19.71 -6.30
C ASN A 140 38.04 -19.23 -7.51
N LEU A 141 38.62 -19.19 -8.71
CA LEU A 141 37.86 -18.93 -9.94
C LEU A 141 36.96 -20.10 -10.36
N ALA A 142 37.38 -21.33 -10.08
CA ALA A 142 36.60 -22.54 -10.39
C ALA A 142 35.52 -22.83 -9.34
N GLU A 143 35.63 -22.24 -8.14
CA GLU A 143 34.61 -22.35 -7.10
C GLU A 143 33.36 -21.54 -7.49
N MET A 144 32.26 -22.25 -7.72
CA MET A 144 30.95 -21.63 -7.81
C MET A 144 30.51 -21.21 -6.40
N PRO A 145 30.02 -19.97 -6.21
CA PRO A 145 29.44 -19.56 -4.94
C PRO A 145 28.35 -20.53 -4.49
N SER A 146 28.33 -20.89 -3.21
CA SER A 146 27.37 -21.85 -2.65
C SER A 146 25.90 -21.41 -2.81
N ASN A 147 25.65 -20.12 -3.04
CA ASN A 147 24.35 -19.51 -3.27
C ASN A 147 24.07 -19.14 -4.75
N ALA A 148 24.92 -19.56 -5.70
CA ALA A 148 24.81 -19.14 -7.11
C ALA A 148 23.46 -19.51 -7.75
N ALA A 149 22.91 -20.69 -7.45
CA ALA A 149 21.59 -21.11 -7.96
C ALA A 149 20.45 -20.24 -7.43
N GLN A 150 20.52 -19.83 -6.16
CA GLN A 150 19.55 -18.94 -5.55
C GLN A 150 19.68 -17.51 -6.11
N ALA A 151 20.91 -17.00 -6.26
CA ALA A 151 21.16 -15.72 -6.92
C ALA A 151 20.64 -15.71 -8.35
N GLN A 152 20.84 -16.80 -9.11
CA GLN A 152 20.32 -16.93 -10.47
C GLN A 152 18.80 -16.91 -10.51
N ALA A 153 18.12 -17.61 -9.60
CA ALA A 153 16.67 -17.57 -9.50
C ALA A 153 16.14 -16.16 -9.22
N VAL A 154 16.78 -15.43 -8.29
CA VAL A 154 16.44 -14.03 -7.97
C VAL A 154 16.64 -13.13 -9.18
N ILE A 155 17.76 -13.25 -9.91
CA ILE A 155 18.03 -12.45 -11.13
C ILE A 155 16.99 -12.74 -12.22
N VAL A 156 16.60 -14.00 -12.41
CA VAL A 156 15.56 -14.35 -13.40
C VAL A 156 14.21 -13.73 -13.00
N GLN A 157 13.86 -13.77 -11.72
CA GLN A 157 12.63 -13.16 -11.21
C GLN A 157 12.64 -11.63 -11.36
N GLU A 158 13.75 -10.97 -11.01
CA GLU A 158 13.93 -9.52 -11.20
C GLU A 158 13.79 -9.13 -12.68
N ARG A 159 14.43 -9.87 -13.59
CA ARG A 159 14.33 -9.62 -15.03
C ARG A 159 12.91 -9.80 -15.55
N MET A 160 12.19 -10.81 -15.07
CA MET A 160 10.77 -10.99 -15.42
C MET A 160 9.93 -9.81 -14.92
N LEU A 161 10.17 -9.31 -13.71
CA LEU A 161 9.51 -8.11 -13.18
C LEU A 161 9.77 -6.88 -14.06
N LYS A 162 11.03 -6.62 -14.45
CA LYS A 162 11.37 -5.51 -15.37
C LYS A 162 10.72 -5.60 -16.74
N ILE A 163 10.34 -6.80 -17.19
CA ILE A 163 9.56 -6.96 -18.43
C ILE A 163 8.10 -6.55 -18.20
N MET A 164 7.55 -6.90 -17.04
CA MET A 164 6.11 -6.78 -16.78
C MET A 164 5.70 -5.44 -16.18
N SER A 165 6.57 -4.81 -15.41
CA SER A 165 6.36 -3.50 -14.79
C SER A 165 7.49 -2.52 -15.09
N ALA A 166 7.17 -1.24 -14.97
CA ALA A 166 8.16 -0.18 -14.90
C ALA A 166 8.05 0.51 -13.54
N HIS A 167 9.19 0.84 -12.95
CA HIS A 167 9.29 1.65 -11.75
C HIS A 167 9.15 3.14 -12.11
N VAL A 168 8.35 3.85 -11.32
CA VAL A 168 8.09 5.28 -11.54
C VAL A 168 8.41 6.02 -10.27
N THR A 169 9.25 7.04 -10.38
CA THR A 169 9.54 7.97 -9.29
C THR A 169 8.95 9.34 -9.60
N ILE A 170 8.17 9.90 -8.67
CA ILE A 170 7.64 11.25 -8.74
C ILE A 170 8.59 12.21 -8.03
N VAL A 171 8.97 13.30 -8.69
CA VAL A 171 9.74 14.38 -8.08
C VAL A 171 8.91 15.68 -8.02
N PRO A 172 9.05 16.49 -6.95
CA PRO A 172 10.01 16.35 -5.85
C PRO A 172 9.55 15.48 -4.67
N SER A 173 8.33 14.95 -4.67
CA SER A 173 7.77 14.24 -3.50
C SER A 173 8.51 12.94 -3.15
N GLY A 174 9.18 12.31 -4.11
CA GLY A 174 9.89 11.06 -3.91
C GLY A 174 9.00 9.82 -3.88
N HIS A 175 7.70 9.94 -4.17
CA HIS A 175 6.82 8.78 -4.24
C HIS A 175 7.24 7.83 -5.35
N GLU A 176 7.17 6.54 -5.04
CA GLU A 176 7.50 5.47 -5.96
C GLU A 176 6.33 4.51 -6.12
N PHE A 177 6.10 4.08 -7.36
CA PHE A 177 5.10 3.06 -7.64
C PHE A 177 5.46 2.28 -8.91
N PHE A 178 4.80 1.15 -9.11
CA PHE A 178 4.97 0.33 -10.31
C PHE A 178 3.78 0.48 -11.24
N VAL A 179 4.08 0.59 -12.54
CA VAL A 179 3.09 0.55 -13.60
C VAL A 179 3.14 -0.80 -14.29
N GLU A 180 2.01 -1.49 -14.34
CA GLU A 180 1.88 -2.81 -14.94
C GLU A 180 1.24 -2.72 -16.33
N GLY A 181 1.74 -3.51 -17.28
CA GLY A 181 1.17 -3.60 -18.63
C GLY A 181 1.13 -2.25 -19.38
N ASN A 182 -0.07 -1.83 -19.80
CA ASN A 182 -0.32 -0.58 -20.52
C ASN A 182 -1.14 0.43 -19.70
N GLU A 183 -1.16 0.30 -18.38
CA GLU A 183 -1.82 1.27 -17.52
C GLU A 183 -1.19 2.66 -17.66
N THR A 184 -2.00 3.71 -17.56
CA THR A 184 -1.49 5.09 -17.61
C THR A 184 -0.74 5.44 -16.33
N LEU A 185 0.21 6.36 -16.41
CA LEU A 185 0.92 6.86 -15.23
C LEU A 185 -0.03 7.43 -14.17
N LEU A 186 -1.12 8.09 -14.61
CA LEU A 186 -2.13 8.61 -13.68
C LEU A 186 -2.89 7.48 -12.98
N ASP A 187 -3.38 6.47 -13.72
CA ASP A 187 -4.14 5.37 -13.14
C ASP A 187 -3.32 4.58 -12.13
N ALA A 188 -2.06 4.29 -12.47
CA ALA A 188 -1.14 3.61 -11.58
C ALA A 188 -0.86 4.43 -10.32
N ALA A 189 -0.56 5.73 -10.47
CA ALA A 189 -0.32 6.61 -9.32
C ALA A 189 -1.50 6.61 -8.35
N LEU A 190 -2.72 6.83 -8.86
CA LEU A 190 -3.94 6.86 -8.04
C LEU A 190 -4.22 5.51 -7.39
N ARG A 191 -4.00 4.41 -8.10
CA ARG A 191 -4.15 3.04 -7.57
C ARG A 191 -3.18 2.75 -6.43
N HIS A 192 -1.99 3.36 -6.47
CA HIS A 192 -0.99 3.31 -5.40
C HIS A 192 -1.18 4.40 -4.33
N GLY A 193 -2.29 5.14 -4.36
CA GLY A 193 -2.61 6.16 -3.36
C GLY A 193 -1.93 7.51 -3.58
N VAL A 194 -1.16 7.69 -4.65
CA VAL A 194 -0.45 8.95 -4.96
C VAL A 194 -1.41 9.93 -5.64
N SER A 195 -1.77 11.01 -4.95
CA SER A 195 -2.78 11.98 -5.40
C SER A 195 -2.25 13.01 -6.40
N LEU A 196 -1.86 12.57 -7.59
CA LEU A 196 -1.40 13.47 -8.65
C LEU A 196 -2.51 14.43 -9.12
N ASN A 197 -2.13 15.62 -9.58
CA ASN A 197 -3.06 16.58 -10.17
C ASN A 197 -3.75 16.02 -11.42
N TYR A 198 -5.09 16.04 -11.42
CA TYR A 198 -5.92 15.72 -12.59
C TYR A 198 -7.34 16.30 -12.43
N GLY A 199 -8.05 16.46 -13.55
CA GLY A 199 -9.45 16.88 -13.59
C GLY A 199 -10.37 15.85 -14.25
N CYS A 200 -10.11 15.49 -15.51
CA CYS A 200 -11.01 14.64 -16.32
C CYS A 200 -10.58 13.17 -16.49
N SER A 201 -9.31 12.85 -16.21
CA SER A 201 -8.66 11.55 -16.46
C SER A 201 -8.83 10.95 -17.89
N ASN A 202 -9.21 11.74 -18.89
CA ASN A 202 -9.48 11.26 -20.26
C ASN A 202 -8.89 12.15 -21.36
N GLY A 203 -7.86 12.94 -21.05
CA GLY A 203 -7.10 13.70 -22.05
C GLY A 203 -7.71 15.03 -22.50
N ASN A 204 -8.73 15.55 -21.80
CA ASN A 204 -9.45 16.77 -22.23
C ASN A 204 -9.08 18.05 -21.47
N CYS A 205 -8.80 17.97 -20.16
CA CYS A 205 -8.59 19.16 -19.31
C CYS A 205 -7.15 19.72 -19.33
N GLY A 206 -6.14 18.85 -19.46
CA GLY A 206 -4.72 19.23 -19.30
C GLY A 206 -4.23 19.40 -17.86
N ASP A 207 -5.05 19.12 -16.84
CA ASP A 207 -4.65 19.30 -15.43
C ASP A 207 -3.61 18.27 -14.95
N CYS A 208 -3.53 17.13 -15.65
CA CYS A 208 -2.52 16.09 -15.40
C CYS A 208 -1.24 16.27 -16.21
N LYS A 209 -0.91 17.52 -16.57
CA LYS A 209 0.38 17.84 -17.17
C LYS A 209 1.50 17.56 -16.18
N ALA A 210 2.50 16.83 -16.64
CA ALA A 210 3.73 16.55 -15.90
C ALA A 210 4.90 16.53 -16.87
N ARG A 211 6.11 16.72 -16.36
CA ARG A 211 7.33 16.72 -17.17
C ARG A 211 8.09 15.42 -16.99
N LEU A 212 8.43 14.75 -18.09
CA LEU A 212 9.33 13.61 -18.07
C LEU A 212 10.76 14.09 -17.81
N VAL A 213 11.38 13.61 -16.73
CA VAL A 213 12.76 13.96 -16.35
C VAL A 213 13.74 12.93 -16.91
N SER A 214 13.41 11.64 -16.81
CA SER A 214 14.20 10.55 -17.38
C SER A 214 13.35 9.34 -17.74
N GLY A 215 13.90 8.47 -18.59
CA GLY A 215 13.22 7.29 -19.12
C GLY A 215 12.41 7.60 -20.38
N GLU A 216 11.59 6.64 -20.80
CA GLU A 216 10.79 6.70 -22.02
C GLU A 216 9.32 6.39 -21.73
N VAL A 217 8.42 7.08 -22.44
CA VAL A 217 6.97 6.91 -22.32
C VAL A 217 6.34 6.72 -23.70
N LYS A 218 5.22 6.00 -23.74
CA LYS A 218 4.41 5.80 -24.94
C LYS A 218 3.01 6.31 -24.71
N GLN A 219 2.45 7.01 -25.70
CA GLN A 219 1.04 7.38 -25.69
C GLN A 219 0.18 6.13 -25.89
N VAL A 220 -0.67 5.82 -24.91
CA VAL A 220 -1.60 4.68 -24.92
C VAL A 220 -3.05 5.09 -25.10
N HIS A 221 -3.37 6.37 -24.83
CA HIS A 221 -4.69 6.94 -25.11
C HIS A 221 -4.56 8.20 -25.95
N ALA A 222 -5.46 8.33 -26.93
CA ALA A 222 -5.63 9.58 -27.66
C ALA A 222 -6.13 10.66 -26.69
N HIS A 223 -5.73 11.90 -26.94
CA HIS A 223 -6.20 13.06 -26.19
C HIS A 223 -6.40 14.24 -27.15
N ASP A 224 -7.42 15.03 -26.89
CA ASP A 224 -7.75 16.20 -27.72
C ASP A 224 -7.11 17.49 -27.17
N TYR A 225 -6.55 17.44 -25.96
CA TYR A 225 -5.86 18.58 -25.36
C TYR A 225 -4.60 18.95 -26.15
N VAL A 226 -4.47 20.24 -26.49
CA VAL A 226 -3.35 20.76 -27.29
C VAL A 226 -2.25 21.26 -26.36
N LEU A 227 -1.16 20.48 -26.27
CA LEU A 227 0.07 20.92 -25.60
C LEU A 227 0.76 22.04 -26.41
N SER A 228 1.24 23.07 -25.72
CA SER A 228 1.95 24.18 -26.36
C SER A 228 3.28 23.71 -26.97
N PRO A 229 3.85 24.41 -27.96
CA PRO A 229 5.17 24.06 -28.50
C PRO A 229 6.26 24.04 -27.43
N ALA A 230 6.18 24.94 -26.46
CA ALA A 230 7.10 25.00 -25.31
C ALA A 230 6.95 23.76 -24.41
N ASP A 231 5.71 23.37 -24.09
CA ASP A 231 5.40 22.15 -23.31
C ASP A 231 6.04 20.93 -23.98
N LYS A 232 5.80 20.74 -25.28
CA LYS A 232 6.36 19.62 -26.06
C LYS A 232 7.89 19.63 -26.06
N ALA A 233 8.51 20.79 -26.23
CA ALA A 233 9.97 20.92 -26.22
C ALA A 233 10.58 20.62 -24.83
N SER A 234 9.84 20.89 -23.76
CA SER A 234 10.26 20.63 -22.38
C SER A 234 9.96 19.21 -21.87
N GLY A 235 9.41 18.33 -22.71
CA GLY A 235 9.05 16.96 -22.32
C GLY A 235 7.78 16.86 -21.48
N VAL A 236 6.88 17.85 -21.57
CA VAL A 236 5.59 17.81 -20.88
C VAL A 236 4.61 16.88 -21.60
N MET A 237 3.89 16.09 -20.81
CA MET A 237 2.96 15.06 -21.25
C MET A 237 1.74 15.00 -20.33
N LEU A 238 0.68 14.31 -20.77
CA LEU A 238 -0.51 14.08 -19.96
C LEU A 238 -0.44 12.70 -19.30
N LEU A 239 -0.36 12.66 -17.97
CA LEU A 239 -0.24 11.39 -17.25
C LEU A 239 -1.38 10.41 -17.52
N CYS A 240 -2.59 10.92 -17.81
CA CYS A 240 -3.76 10.11 -18.17
C CYS A 240 -3.75 9.51 -19.59
N SER A 241 -2.69 9.76 -20.37
CA SER A 241 -2.63 9.32 -21.77
C SER A 241 -1.37 8.56 -22.13
N TYR A 242 -0.42 8.45 -21.20
CA TYR A 242 0.90 7.88 -21.42
C TYR A 242 1.20 6.79 -20.40
N ALA A 243 1.85 5.74 -20.86
CA ALA A 243 2.37 4.64 -20.06
C ALA A 243 3.91 4.61 -20.17
N PRO A 244 4.63 4.18 -19.13
CA PRO A 244 6.08 4.06 -19.16
C PRO A 244 6.54 2.87 -20.01
N VAL A 245 7.54 3.12 -20.85
CA VAL A 245 8.22 2.09 -21.63
C VAL A 245 9.24 1.36 -20.74
N ASN A 246 9.98 2.10 -19.92
CA ASN A 246 10.95 1.61 -18.95
C ASN A 246 10.82 2.40 -17.64
N ASP A 247 11.79 2.27 -16.74
CA ASP A 247 11.78 3.02 -15.49
C ASP A 247 11.88 4.53 -15.77
N VAL A 248 10.96 5.31 -15.20
CA VAL A 248 10.82 6.75 -15.50
C VAL A 248 10.84 7.60 -14.24
N VAL A 249 11.40 8.80 -14.36
CA VAL A 249 11.30 9.85 -13.35
C VAL A 249 10.44 10.97 -13.91
N VAL A 250 9.39 11.33 -13.18
CA VAL A 250 8.38 12.30 -13.62
C VAL A 250 8.29 13.43 -12.61
N GLU A 251 8.43 14.67 -13.07
CA GLU A 251 8.16 15.84 -12.26
C GLU A 251 6.66 16.17 -12.32
N ALA A 252 5.99 16.02 -11.18
CA ALA A 252 4.56 16.25 -11.04
C ALA A 252 4.22 16.75 -9.64
N ASN A 253 3.13 17.51 -9.54
CA ASN A 253 2.62 17.95 -8.24
C ASN A 253 1.66 16.91 -7.65
N VAL A 254 1.96 16.49 -6.43
CA VAL A 254 1.05 15.71 -5.58
C VAL A 254 0.17 16.72 -4.85
N ALA A 255 -1.15 16.54 -4.87
CA ALA A 255 -2.04 17.44 -4.14
C ALA A 255 -2.09 17.12 -2.67
N GLY A 256 -2.00 18.16 -1.85
CA GLY A 256 -2.54 18.14 -0.50
C GLY A 256 -4.06 18.39 -0.50
N ALA A 257 -4.65 18.32 0.70
CA ALA A 257 -6.10 18.49 0.89
C ALA A 257 -6.67 19.78 0.27
N ARG A 258 -5.89 20.87 0.30
CA ARG A 258 -6.30 22.19 -0.19
C ARG A 258 -6.18 22.36 -1.70
N ASP A 259 -5.44 21.48 -2.37
CA ASP A 259 -5.21 21.56 -3.82
C ASP A 259 -6.32 20.87 -4.63
N ILE A 260 -7.21 20.14 -3.95
CA ILE A 260 -8.32 19.41 -4.59
C ILE A 260 -9.56 20.32 -4.63
N PRO A 261 -10.07 20.66 -5.83
CA PRO A 261 -11.24 21.50 -5.95
C PRO A 261 -12.53 20.76 -5.57
N LEU A 262 -13.54 21.52 -5.16
CA LEU A 262 -14.90 21.01 -5.04
C LEU A 262 -15.41 20.56 -6.42
N GLN A 263 -15.90 19.33 -6.46
CA GLN A 263 -16.45 18.65 -7.63
C GLN A 263 -17.92 18.33 -7.36
N GLN A 264 -18.74 18.42 -8.40
CA GLN A 264 -20.13 17.98 -8.38
C GLN A 264 -20.31 16.89 -9.43
N LEU A 265 -20.80 15.73 -9.00
CA LEU A 265 -20.99 14.59 -9.89
C LEU A 265 -22.28 13.82 -9.59
N THR A 266 -22.78 13.14 -10.62
CA THR A 266 -23.94 12.26 -10.51
C THR A 266 -23.47 10.81 -10.60
N ALA A 267 -23.75 10.04 -9.55
CA ALA A 267 -23.41 8.64 -9.44
C ALA A 267 -24.68 7.79 -9.24
N LYS A 268 -24.49 6.50 -8.98
CA LYS A 268 -25.59 5.58 -8.67
C LYS A 268 -25.31 4.80 -7.40
N VAL A 269 -26.34 4.50 -6.64
CA VAL A 269 -26.25 3.52 -5.55
C VAL A 269 -25.90 2.16 -6.15
N LYS A 270 -24.80 1.58 -5.68
CA LYS A 270 -24.39 0.21 -5.98
C LYS A 270 -25.10 -0.77 -5.05
N SER A 271 -25.07 -0.48 -3.76
CA SER A 271 -25.70 -1.29 -2.71
C SER A 271 -25.80 -0.50 -1.40
N VAL A 272 -26.70 -0.94 -0.54
CA VAL A 272 -26.76 -0.52 0.87
C VAL A 272 -26.49 -1.75 1.72
N GLU A 273 -25.49 -1.68 2.59
CA GLU A 273 -25.13 -2.76 3.52
C GLU A 273 -25.53 -2.32 4.94
N ILE A 274 -26.45 -3.04 5.57
CA ILE A 274 -26.83 -2.77 6.95
C ILE A 274 -25.92 -3.60 7.86
N PHE A 275 -25.01 -2.95 8.59
CA PHE A 275 -24.14 -3.66 9.55
C PHE A 275 -24.93 -4.08 10.78
N ASN A 276 -25.75 -3.16 11.32
CA ASN A 276 -26.62 -3.40 12.47
C ASN A 276 -27.76 -2.36 12.49
N PRO A 277 -28.71 -2.40 13.45
CA PRO A 277 -29.82 -1.45 13.50
C PRO A 277 -29.45 0.04 13.62
N GLN A 278 -28.20 0.35 13.98
CA GLN A 278 -27.68 1.71 14.22
C GLN A 278 -26.67 2.17 13.15
N MET A 279 -26.21 1.30 12.25
CA MET A 279 -25.16 1.64 11.28
C MET A 279 -25.37 0.93 9.94
N ALA A 280 -25.23 1.69 8.86
CA ALA A 280 -25.27 1.20 7.49
C ALA A 280 -24.15 1.82 6.64
N ALA A 281 -23.70 1.10 5.61
CA ALA A 281 -22.84 1.63 4.57
C ALA A 281 -23.61 1.82 3.26
N LEU A 282 -23.45 3.00 2.67
CA LEU A 282 -23.90 3.29 1.31
C LEU A 282 -22.71 3.16 0.36
N HIS A 283 -22.82 2.20 -0.56
CA HIS A 283 -21.84 2.00 -1.63
C HIS A 283 -22.31 2.73 -2.89
N ILE A 284 -21.50 3.66 -3.37
CA ILE A 284 -21.80 4.50 -4.52
C ILE A 284 -20.85 4.13 -5.67
N LEU A 285 -21.40 4.00 -6.87
CA LEU A 285 -20.66 3.72 -8.09
C LEU A 285 -20.64 4.96 -8.99
N VAL A 286 -19.44 5.54 -9.16
CA VAL A 286 -19.18 6.67 -10.05
C VAL A 286 -19.12 6.18 -11.52
N PRO A 287 -19.69 6.92 -12.49
CA PRO A 287 -19.62 6.56 -13.90
C PRO A 287 -18.17 6.59 -14.42
N ARG A 288 -17.84 5.80 -15.45
CA ARG A 288 -16.47 5.73 -16.02
C ARG A 288 -15.94 7.05 -16.58
N SER A 289 -16.83 7.98 -16.91
CA SER A 289 -16.48 9.28 -17.49
C SER A 289 -16.12 10.34 -16.44
N GLN A 290 -16.28 10.04 -15.15
CA GLN A 290 -16.00 10.95 -14.06
C GLN A 290 -15.26 10.20 -12.96
N ARG A 291 -14.51 10.93 -12.15
CA ARG A 291 -13.88 10.43 -10.93
C ARG A 291 -14.08 11.48 -9.85
N LEU A 292 -14.23 11.04 -8.61
CA LEU A 292 -14.12 11.94 -7.48
C LEU A 292 -12.65 11.96 -7.06
N ARG A 293 -12.00 13.10 -7.17
CA ARG A 293 -10.69 13.30 -6.56
C ARG A 293 -10.88 13.63 -5.08
N PHE A 294 -10.26 12.88 -4.19
CA PHE A 294 -10.24 13.10 -2.74
C PHE A 294 -9.01 12.47 -2.09
N LEU A 295 -8.75 12.78 -0.83
CA LEU A 295 -7.74 12.14 0.02
C LEU A 295 -8.39 11.40 1.19
N GLY A 296 -7.70 10.40 1.73
CA GLY A 296 -8.18 9.64 2.87
C GLY A 296 -8.52 10.56 4.05
N GLY A 297 -9.64 10.32 4.71
CA GLY A 297 -10.10 11.14 5.84
C GLY A 297 -10.97 12.34 5.47
N GLN A 298 -11.16 12.66 4.18
CA GLN A 298 -12.08 13.72 3.72
C GLN A 298 -13.57 13.28 3.76
N SER A 299 -14.46 14.20 3.42
CA SER A 299 -15.93 14.01 3.44
C SER A 299 -16.58 14.49 2.16
N ILE A 300 -17.80 14.03 1.92
CA ILE A 300 -18.65 14.46 0.81
C ILE A 300 -20.06 14.74 1.31
N GLN A 301 -20.74 15.63 0.61
CA GLN A 301 -22.18 15.75 0.69
C GLN A 301 -22.82 14.78 -0.30
N VAL A 302 -23.74 13.96 0.19
CA VAL A 302 -24.44 12.93 -0.58
C VAL A 302 -25.92 13.27 -0.57
N GLY A 303 -26.55 13.26 -1.74
CA GLY A 303 -27.98 13.53 -1.90
C GLY A 303 -28.69 12.43 -2.67
N ILE A 304 -29.84 11.99 -2.15
CA ILE A 304 -30.72 10.96 -2.74
C ILE A 304 -32.16 11.43 -2.58
N ASN A 305 -32.96 11.38 -3.66
CA ASN A 305 -34.41 11.68 -3.62
C ASN A 305 -34.79 13.02 -2.93
N GLY A 306 -33.91 14.03 -3.00
CA GLY A 306 -34.15 15.35 -2.42
C GLY A 306 -33.75 15.51 -0.95
N VAL A 307 -33.29 14.45 -0.28
CA VAL A 307 -32.63 14.53 1.03
C VAL A 307 -31.11 14.46 0.85
N SER A 308 -30.35 15.13 1.72
CA SER A 308 -28.89 15.11 1.67
C SER A 308 -28.27 15.19 3.05
N GLY A 309 -27.12 14.56 3.21
CA GLY A 309 -26.28 14.64 4.41
C GLY A 309 -24.80 14.74 4.05
N ARG A 310 -23.96 15.14 5.01
CA ARG A 310 -22.51 15.20 4.85
C ARG A 310 -21.87 14.08 5.66
N TYR A 311 -21.08 13.23 5.00
CA TYR A 311 -20.51 12.04 5.59
C TYR A 311 -19.03 11.90 5.24
N ALA A 312 -18.25 11.33 6.15
CA ALA A 312 -16.89 10.90 5.85
C ALA A 312 -16.90 9.89 4.70
N ILE A 313 -15.89 9.98 3.82
CA ILE A 313 -15.61 8.89 2.90
C ILE A 313 -14.89 7.80 3.69
N ALA A 314 -15.42 6.59 3.63
CA ALA A 314 -14.90 5.41 4.32
C ALA A 314 -14.06 4.49 3.42
N SER A 315 -14.05 4.69 2.10
CA SER A 315 -13.21 3.92 1.17
C SER A 315 -11.84 4.59 0.92
N CYS A 316 -10.88 3.82 0.39
CA CYS A 316 -9.58 4.35 -0.07
C CYS A 316 -9.79 5.27 -1.29
N PRO A 317 -9.06 6.40 -1.40
CA PRO A 317 -8.94 7.18 -2.65
C PRO A 317 -8.49 6.36 -3.86
N CYS A 318 -7.83 5.25 -3.57
CA CYS A 318 -7.27 4.25 -4.47
C CYS A 318 -8.37 3.44 -5.19
N GLU A 319 -9.59 3.46 -4.66
CA GLU A 319 -10.77 2.80 -5.24
C GLU A 319 -11.47 3.70 -6.26
N ASP A 320 -10.88 3.83 -7.45
CA ASP A 320 -11.32 4.65 -8.59
C ASP A 320 -12.81 5.07 -8.62
N ARG A 321 -13.72 4.09 -8.72
CA ARG A 321 -15.16 4.36 -8.95
C ARG A 321 -16.06 4.01 -7.78
N HIS A 322 -15.50 3.54 -6.67
CA HIS A 322 -16.26 3.03 -5.55
C HIS A 322 -16.07 3.93 -4.34
N ILE A 323 -17.15 4.58 -3.95
CA ILE A 323 -17.18 5.44 -2.77
C ILE A 323 -18.05 4.75 -1.73
N GLU A 324 -17.51 4.56 -0.54
CA GLU A 324 -18.25 4.10 0.63
C GLU A 324 -18.46 5.27 1.58
N VAL A 325 -19.68 5.47 2.06
CA VAL A 325 -19.97 6.32 3.23
C VAL A 325 -20.69 5.50 4.28
N GLN A 326 -20.39 5.74 5.55
CA GLN A 326 -20.98 5.02 6.69
C GLN A 326 -21.88 5.99 7.45
N VAL A 327 -23.13 5.58 7.66
CA VAL A 327 -24.21 6.44 8.12
C VAL A 327 -24.81 5.84 9.38
N ALA A 328 -24.62 6.56 10.50
CA ALA A 328 -25.24 6.23 11.76
C ALA A 328 -26.74 6.55 11.70
N ARG A 329 -27.56 5.71 12.34
CA ARG A 329 -29.01 5.93 12.41
C ARG A 329 -29.35 6.93 13.50
N GLN A 330 -29.33 8.21 13.15
CA GLN A 330 -29.68 9.30 14.06
C GLN A 330 -31.14 9.71 13.89
N ALA A 331 -31.83 9.94 15.01
CA ALA A 331 -33.23 10.39 14.99
C ALA A 331 -33.32 11.81 14.38
N GLY A 332 -34.10 11.96 13.31
CA GLY A 332 -34.25 13.23 12.60
C GLY A 332 -33.33 13.41 11.39
N ASP A 333 -32.38 12.49 11.16
CA ASP A 333 -31.64 12.43 9.90
C ASP A 333 -32.48 11.73 8.82
N ALA A 334 -33.14 12.55 7.98
CA ALA A 334 -33.97 12.05 6.89
C ALA A 334 -33.18 11.25 5.83
N PHE A 335 -31.87 11.50 5.70
CA PHE A 335 -31.01 10.73 4.79
C PHE A 335 -30.70 9.35 5.39
N ALA A 336 -30.33 9.30 6.67
CA ALA A 336 -30.17 8.03 7.38
C ALA A 336 -31.47 7.21 7.32
N ASP A 337 -32.62 7.79 7.66
CA ASP A 337 -33.90 7.10 7.62
C ASP A 337 -34.24 6.54 6.23
N ALA A 338 -33.95 7.29 5.16
CA ALA A 338 -34.11 6.81 3.79
C ALA A 338 -33.22 5.59 3.50
N LEU A 339 -31.98 5.58 3.99
CA LEU A 339 -31.02 4.49 3.80
C LEU A 339 -31.49 3.18 4.45
N PHE A 340 -32.12 3.25 5.64
CA PHE A 340 -32.60 2.06 6.36
C PHE A 340 -33.96 1.53 5.90
N THR A 341 -34.75 2.33 5.18
CA THR A 341 -36.16 2.00 4.89
C THR A 341 -36.48 1.88 3.40
N ALA A 342 -35.79 2.59 2.52
CA ALA A 342 -36.07 2.60 1.10
C ALA A 342 -35.23 1.56 0.34
N ASP A 343 -35.81 0.99 -0.72
CA ASP A 343 -35.02 0.30 -1.73
C ASP A 343 -34.36 1.35 -2.63
N LEU A 344 -33.05 1.51 -2.44
CA LEU A 344 -32.25 2.51 -3.14
C LEU A 344 -31.40 1.90 -4.27
N ALA A 345 -31.59 0.63 -4.62
CA ALA A 345 -30.79 -0.01 -5.66
C ALA A 345 -30.81 0.80 -6.97
N HIS A 346 -29.62 1.13 -7.48
CA HIS A 346 -29.42 1.93 -8.70
C HIS A 346 -29.99 3.36 -8.69
N ALA A 347 -30.48 3.85 -7.54
CA ALA A 347 -30.97 5.21 -7.42
C ALA A 347 -29.87 6.23 -7.78
N PRO A 348 -30.20 7.34 -8.45
CA PRO A 348 -29.25 8.39 -8.72
C PRO A 348 -28.82 9.08 -7.41
N VAL A 349 -27.52 9.34 -7.30
CA VAL A 349 -26.92 10.00 -6.14
C VAL A 349 -26.20 11.24 -6.61
N SER A 350 -26.48 12.39 -6.02
CA SER A 350 -25.67 13.60 -6.20
C SER A 350 -24.55 13.60 -5.17
N ILE A 351 -23.30 13.80 -5.62
CA ILE A 351 -22.14 13.96 -4.75
C ILE A 351 -21.57 15.36 -4.95
N GLU A 352 -21.22 16.01 -3.84
CA GLU A 352 -20.44 17.25 -3.82
C GLU A 352 -19.30 17.14 -2.81
N GLY A 353 -18.08 17.50 -3.23
CA GLY A 353 -16.89 17.48 -2.36
C GLY A 353 -15.59 17.37 -3.17
N PRO A 354 -14.45 17.08 -2.53
CA PRO A 354 -14.31 16.70 -1.12
C PRO A 354 -14.24 17.92 -0.18
N TYR A 355 -14.59 17.69 1.09
CA TYR A 355 -14.46 18.63 2.19
C TYR A 355 -13.55 18.08 3.29
N GLY A 356 -12.87 18.96 4.01
CA GLY A 356 -12.07 18.63 5.19
C GLY A 356 -10.57 18.60 4.92
N GLU A 357 -9.80 18.83 5.98
CA GLU A 357 -8.33 18.91 5.96
C GLU A 357 -7.66 17.73 6.69
N LEU A 358 -8.44 16.82 7.30
CA LEU A 358 -7.89 15.60 7.88
C LEU A 358 -7.43 14.67 6.76
N VAL A 359 -6.13 14.65 6.51
CA VAL A 359 -5.44 13.78 5.54
C VAL A 359 -4.12 13.33 6.12
N LEU A 360 -3.56 12.23 5.61
CA LEU A 360 -2.24 11.77 6.03
C LEU A 360 -1.15 12.80 5.69
N ASP A 361 -0.20 12.96 6.60
CA ASP A 361 1.09 13.57 6.32
C ASP A 361 1.98 12.54 5.60
N GLU A 362 1.92 12.54 4.27
CA GLU A 362 2.62 11.58 3.40
C GLU A 362 4.16 11.75 3.43
N ASP A 363 4.67 12.86 3.99
CA ASP A 363 6.11 13.11 4.13
C ASP A 363 6.66 12.59 5.47
N SER A 364 5.80 12.15 6.39
CA SER A 364 6.18 11.71 7.73
C SER A 364 6.46 10.20 7.76
N PRO A 365 7.69 9.74 8.06
CA PRO A 365 8.02 8.31 8.17
C PRO A 365 7.64 7.73 9.54
N ARG A 366 6.83 8.45 10.33
CA ARG A 366 6.58 8.14 11.73
C ARG A 366 5.54 7.03 11.90
N PRO A 367 5.63 6.24 12.98
CA PRO A 367 4.52 5.40 13.42
C PRO A 367 3.22 6.19 13.62
N LEU A 368 2.09 5.56 13.28
CA LEU A 368 0.78 6.19 13.30
C LEU A 368 -0.09 5.62 14.43
N ILE A 369 -0.79 6.49 15.15
CA ILE A 369 -1.86 6.10 16.07
C ILE A 369 -3.18 6.65 15.52
N PHE A 370 -4.16 5.77 15.36
CA PHE A 370 -5.51 6.09 14.97
C PHE A 370 -6.44 5.95 16.18
N LEU A 371 -7.15 7.03 16.51
CA LEU A 371 -8.18 7.06 17.55
C LEU A 371 -9.55 7.24 16.91
N ALA A 372 -10.35 6.18 16.88
CA ALA A 372 -11.72 6.23 16.40
C ALA A 372 -12.71 6.21 17.56
N PHE A 373 -13.64 7.15 17.60
CA PHE A 373 -14.78 7.13 18.51
C PHE A 373 -16.07 6.87 17.73
N GLY A 374 -16.74 5.75 18.00
CA GLY A 374 -18.03 5.43 17.38
C GLY A 374 -17.99 5.43 15.85
N SER A 375 -18.88 6.21 15.24
CA SER A 375 -18.94 6.47 13.79
C SER A 375 -17.70 7.15 13.21
N GLY A 376 -16.85 7.77 14.04
CA GLY A 376 -15.55 8.33 13.65
C GLY A 376 -14.56 7.29 13.09
N PHE A 377 -14.90 6.00 13.17
CA PHE A 377 -14.18 4.95 12.44
C PHE A 377 -14.22 5.13 10.91
N ALA A 378 -15.27 5.72 10.33
CA ALA A 378 -15.39 5.89 8.88
C ALA A 378 -14.20 6.65 8.24
N PRO A 379 -13.85 7.88 8.65
CA PRO A 379 -12.68 8.58 8.10
C PRO A 379 -11.37 7.88 8.47
N ILE A 380 -11.29 7.26 9.65
CA ILE A 380 -10.10 6.53 10.11
C ILE A 380 -9.85 5.28 9.24
N LYS A 381 -10.90 4.54 8.87
CA LYS A 381 -10.83 3.43 7.92
C LYS A 381 -10.26 3.89 6.58
N SER A 382 -10.71 5.02 6.05
CA SER A 382 -10.20 5.58 4.80
C SER A 382 -8.71 5.94 4.91
N LEU A 383 -8.29 6.58 6.01
CA LEU A 383 -6.88 6.89 6.28
C LEU A 383 -6.03 5.63 6.40
N ILE A 384 -6.48 4.61 7.14
CA ILE A 384 -5.76 3.35 7.33
C ILE A 384 -5.56 2.65 5.97
N GLN A 385 -6.62 2.52 5.17
CA GLN A 385 -6.52 1.90 3.85
C GLN A 385 -5.60 2.68 2.90
N HIS A 386 -5.58 4.01 3.01
CA HIS A 386 -4.70 4.87 2.22
C HIS A 386 -3.23 4.77 2.69
N ALA A 387 -2.98 4.72 4.00
CA ALA A 387 -1.65 4.51 4.55
C ALA A 387 -1.09 3.13 4.15
N MET A 388 -1.95 2.11 4.12
CA MET A 388 -1.61 0.77 3.63
C MET A 388 -1.24 0.76 2.13
N SER A 389 -1.91 1.56 1.29
CA SER A 389 -1.60 1.58 -0.15
C SER A 389 -0.30 2.32 -0.47
N LEU A 390 0.04 3.31 0.35
CA LEU A 390 1.28 4.10 0.27
C LEU A 390 2.48 3.41 0.94
N GLU A 391 2.27 2.34 1.73
CA GLU A 391 3.30 1.73 2.58
C GLU A 391 3.98 2.76 3.50
N LEU A 392 3.19 3.73 4.01
CA LEU A 392 3.70 5.00 4.56
C LEU A 392 4.44 4.87 5.91
N ALA A 393 4.05 3.92 6.77
CA ALA A 393 4.46 3.90 8.17
C ALA A 393 5.07 2.57 8.60
N GLU A 394 6.10 2.66 9.46
CA GLU A 394 6.74 1.49 10.08
C GLU A 394 5.74 0.67 10.91
N SER A 395 4.81 1.33 11.60
CA SER A 395 3.73 0.70 12.36
C SER A 395 2.50 1.59 12.45
N MET A 396 1.33 0.96 12.61
CA MET A 396 0.03 1.60 12.71
C MET A 396 -0.78 0.94 13.84
N ASP A 397 -1.27 1.74 14.77
CA ASP A 397 -2.11 1.27 15.86
C ASP A 397 -3.51 1.90 15.77
N LEU A 398 -4.55 1.07 15.80
CA LEU A 398 -5.93 1.52 15.86
C LEU A 398 -6.52 1.25 17.24
N HIS A 399 -6.86 2.31 17.97
CA HIS A 399 -7.76 2.25 19.12
C HIS A 399 -9.16 2.68 18.70
N TRP A 400 -10.12 1.77 18.80
CA TRP A 400 -11.50 2.06 18.46
C TRP A 400 -12.40 1.95 19.69
N LEU A 401 -12.89 3.09 20.15
CA LEU A 401 -13.87 3.18 21.23
C LEU A 401 -15.28 3.07 20.65
N ALA A 402 -16.00 2.02 21.04
CA ALA A 402 -17.37 1.81 20.59
C ALA A 402 -18.35 2.82 21.20
N ASP A 403 -19.42 3.10 20.45
CA ASP A 403 -20.62 3.79 20.89
C ASP A 403 -21.83 2.84 20.88
N SER A 404 -23.05 3.37 20.77
CA SER A 404 -24.28 2.58 20.67
C SER A 404 -24.36 1.69 19.41
N ALA A 405 -23.59 1.98 18.36
CA ALA A 405 -23.47 1.14 17.17
C ALA A 405 -22.45 0.02 17.35
N GLY A 406 -21.64 0.05 18.41
CA GLY A 406 -20.58 -0.93 18.66
C GLY A 406 -19.46 -0.90 17.61
N HIS A 407 -18.58 -1.90 17.65
CA HIS A 407 -17.56 -2.12 16.62
C HIS A 407 -18.19 -2.78 15.38
N TYR A 408 -18.99 -2.01 14.61
CA TYR A 408 -19.78 -2.53 13.48
C TYR A 408 -18.96 -3.15 12.33
N GLN A 409 -17.64 -2.97 12.35
CA GLN A 409 -16.68 -3.60 11.43
C GLN A 409 -15.49 -4.22 12.20
N ASP A 410 -15.73 -4.78 13.40
CA ASP A 410 -14.70 -5.44 14.23
C ASP A 410 -13.90 -6.49 13.45
N ASN A 411 -14.60 -7.32 12.68
CA ASN A 411 -14.01 -8.40 11.89
C ASN A 411 -13.05 -7.90 10.81
N LEU A 412 -13.35 -6.74 10.19
CA LEU A 412 -12.45 -6.11 9.22
C LEU A 412 -11.14 -5.68 9.88
N CYS A 413 -11.22 -5.08 11.07
CA CYS A 413 -10.05 -4.61 11.81
C CYS A 413 -9.19 -5.77 12.31
N ARG A 414 -9.83 -6.84 12.84
CA ARG A 414 -9.13 -8.09 13.20
C ARG A 414 -8.43 -8.69 12.00
N ALA A 415 -9.09 -8.71 10.86
CA ALA A 415 -8.52 -9.22 9.63
C ALA A 415 -7.29 -8.43 9.18
N TRP A 416 -7.28 -7.10 9.31
CA TRP A 416 -6.08 -6.29 9.05
C TRP A 416 -4.95 -6.63 10.01
N ALA A 417 -5.24 -6.78 11.30
CA ALA A 417 -4.23 -7.13 12.32
C ALA A 417 -3.69 -8.56 12.17
N ASP A 418 -4.44 -9.45 11.56
CA ASP A 418 -3.97 -10.79 11.18
C ASP A 418 -3.24 -10.79 9.83
N ALA A 419 -3.53 -9.78 9.00
CA ALA A 419 -2.99 -9.67 7.66
C ALA A 419 -1.62 -8.99 7.60
N LEU A 420 -1.40 -8.00 8.46
CA LEU A 420 -0.27 -7.08 8.41
C LEU A 420 0.53 -7.18 9.70
N ASP A 421 1.84 -7.40 9.57
CA ASP A 421 2.72 -7.53 10.73
C ASP A 421 2.93 -6.19 11.47
N ASN A 422 2.64 -5.07 10.81
CA ASN A 422 2.83 -3.71 11.32
C ASN A 422 1.51 -3.00 11.70
N PHE A 423 0.40 -3.72 11.84
CA PHE A 423 -0.90 -3.15 12.22
C PHE A 423 -1.43 -3.77 13.51
N ASN A 424 -1.67 -2.95 14.54
CA ASN A 424 -2.30 -3.39 15.79
C ASN A 424 -3.71 -2.81 15.90
N TYR A 425 -4.64 -3.64 16.38
CA TYR A 425 -6.03 -3.24 16.61
C TYR A 425 -6.43 -3.52 18.05
N VAL A 426 -6.90 -2.47 18.74
CA VAL A 426 -7.33 -2.51 20.14
C VAL A 426 -8.77 -1.98 20.24
N PRO A 427 -9.78 -2.87 20.23
CA PRO A 427 -11.17 -2.48 20.47
C PRO A 427 -11.39 -2.15 21.95
N HIS A 428 -12.01 -1.01 22.20
CA HIS A 428 -12.43 -0.58 23.54
C HIS A 428 -13.96 -0.53 23.64
N PRO A 429 -14.57 -1.13 24.67
CA PRO A 429 -16.01 -1.03 24.87
C PRO A 429 -16.42 0.41 25.23
N PRO A 430 -17.72 0.76 25.14
CA PRO A 430 -18.22 2.02 25.66
C PRO A 430 -17.85 2.19 27.14
N THR A 431 -17.41 3.40 27.51
CA THR A 431 -16.96 3.71 28.88
C THR A 431 -17.53 5.04 29.35
N ASP A 432 -17.90 5.10 30.63
CA ASP A 432 -18.26 6.34 31.31
C ASP A 432 -17.02 7.09 31.85
N ASP A 433 -15.87 6.41 31.95
CA ASP A 433 -14.57 7.00 32.33
C ASP A 433 -13.62 7.05 31.13
N LEU A 434 -13.88 7.98 30.23
CA LEU A 434 -13.07 8.19 29.03
C LEU A 434 -11.63 8.60 29.38
N ASP A 435 -11.45 9.50 30.35
CA ASP A 435 -10.12 9.96 30.76
C ASP A 435 -9.27 8.83 31.36
N GLY A 436 -9.86 7.94 32.16
CA GLY A 436 -9.17 6.76 32.70
C GLY A 436 -8.70 5.81 31.59
N LEU A 437 -9.54 5.58 30.59
CA LEU A 437 -9.20 4.76 29.44
C LEU A 437 -8.06 5.40 28.61
N LEU A 438 -8.17 6.70 28.29
CA LEU A 438 -7.13 7.42 27.53
C LEU A 438 -5.78 7.44 28.25
N ARG A 439 -5.77 7.60 29.58
CA ARG A 439 -4.53 7.45 30.37
C ARG A 439 -3.92 6.07 30.20
N THR A 440 -4.75 5.02 30.19
CA THR A 440 -4.27 3.65 29.99
C THR A 440 -3.69 3.47 28.59
N ILE A 441 -4.38 3.95 27.56
CA ILE A 441 -3.90 3.91 26.16
C ILE A 441 -2.54 4.59 26.03
N VAL A 442 -2.41 5.80 26.57
CA VAL A 442 -1.17 6.56 26.45
C VAL A 442 0.01 5.89 27.17
N LEU A 443 -0.24 5.16 28.27
CA LEU A 443 0.81 4.42 28.97
C LEU A 443 1.39 3.24 28.17
N ASP A 444 0.67 2.76 27.15
CA ASP A 444 1.19 1.74 26.22
C ASP A 444 2.28 2.31 25.30
N TYR A 445 2.46 3.64 25.28
CA TYR A 445 3.42 4.36 24.44
C TYR A 445 4.52 5.06 25.26
N PRO A 446 5.70 4.43 25.46
CA PRO A 446 6.78 5.01 26.25
C PRO A 446 7.37 6.32 25.69
N ASP A 447 7.19 6.58 24.39
CA ASP A 447 7.75 7.73 23.69
C ASP A 447 6.76 8.24 22.62
N LEU A 448 5.79 9.07 23.03
CA LEU A 448 4.83 9.69 22.12
C LEU A 448 5.46 10.74 21.18
N HIS A 449 6.70 11.18 21.43
CA HIS A 449 7.37 12.17 20.58
C HIS A 449 7.75 11.63 19.19
N ARG A 450 7.54 10.34 18.90
CA ARG A 450 7.80 9.77 17.57
C ARG A 450 6.53 9.52 16.75
N PHE A 451 5.35 9.72 17.32
CA PHE A 451 4.09 9.35 16.67
C PHE A 451 3.40 10.55 16.04
N ASP A 452 2.61 10.26 15.00
CA ASP A 452 1.55 11.11 14.51
C ASP A 452 0.20 10.49 14.89
N VAL A 453 -0.73 11.31 15.37
CA VAL A 453 -2.01 10.83 15.90
C VAL A 453 -3.17 11.41 15.12
N TYR A 454 -3.96 10.53 14.51
CA TYR A 454 -5.15 10.85 13.75
C TYR A 454 -6.38 10.43 14.53
N ALA A 455 -7.25 11.38 14.85
CA ALA A 455 -8.39 11.14 15.73
C ALA A 455 -9.70 11.62 15.12
N ALA A 456 -10.78 10.84 15.25
CA ALA A 456 -12.11 11.22 14.78
C ALA A 456 -13.20 10.87 15.79
N GLY A 457 -14.00 11.88 16.17
CA GLY A 457 -15.04 11.76 17.21
C GLY A 457 -15.72 13.09 17.51
N THR A 458 -16.46 13.16 18.61
CA THR A 458 -17.10 14.41 19.05
C THR A 458 -16.06 15.40 19.60
N THR A 459 -16.41 16.68 19.64
CA THR A 459 -15.51 17.73 20.17
C THR A 459 -15.02 17.39 21.58
N ALA A 460 -15.91 16.96 22.47
CA ALA A 460 -15.56 16.63 23.86
C ALA A 460 -14.59 15.43 23.95
N GLN A 461 -14.79 14.40 23.12
CA GLN A 461 -13.89 13.24 23.07
C GLN A 461 -12.49 13.63 22.59
N LEU A 462 -12.42 14.45 21.54
CA LEU A 462 -11.15 14.90 20.96
C LEU A 462 -10.38 15.83 21.89
N GLU A 463 -11.06 16.72 22.62
CA GLU A 463 -10.42 17.59 23.62
C GLU A 463 -9.82 16.79 24.78
N SER A 464 -10.54 15.79 25.30
CA SER A 464 -10.04 14.88 26.32
C SER A 464 -8.85 14.06 25.83
N ALA A 465 -8.93 13.50 24.61
CA ALA A 465 -7.84 12.75 24.00
C ALA A 465 -6.60 13.62 23.79
N TYR A 466 -6.74 14.80 23.19
CA TYR A 466 -5.66 15.76 23.00
C TYR A 466 -4.95 16.09 24.33
N GLY A 467 -5.73 16.39 25.38
CA GLY A 467 -5.19 16.74 26.69
C GLY A 467 -4.39 15.62 27.34
N ASN A 468 -4.74 14.35 27.13
CA ASN A 468 -4.00 13.21 27.65
C ASN A 468 -2.74 12.92 26.82
N PHE A 469 -2.84 12.90 25.49
CA PHE A 469 -1.70 12.61 24.61
C PHE A 469 -0.60 13.68 24.67
N VAL A 470 -0.97 14.97 24.65
CA VAL A 470 0.02 16.06 24.70
C VAL A 470 0.73 16.14 26.05
N ARG A 471 0.02 15.83 27.14
CA ARG A 471 0.60 15.83 28.50
C ARG A 471 1.73 14.81 28.65
N GLU A 472 1.62 13.69 27.95
CA GLU A 472 2.58 12.57 28.00
C GLU A 472 3.60 12.63 26.84
N GLY A 473 3.64 13.73 26.08
CA GLY A 473 4.73 14.02 25.15
C GLY A 473 4.37 14.14 23.67
N LEU A 474 3.10 13.93 23.27
CA LEU A 474 2.73 14.18 21.86
C LEU A 474 2.92 15.66 21.50
N HIS A 475 3.63 15.94 20.40
CA HIS A 475 3.76 17.30 19.91
C HIS A 475 2.43 17.78 19.30
N GLY A 476 1.93 18.95 19.71
CA GLY A 476 0.59 19.43 19.28
C GLY A 476 0.41 19.55 17.75
N ALA A 477 1.49 19.80 16.99
CA ALA A 477 1.44 19.83 15.52
C ALA A 477 1.29 18.44 14.86
N ARG A 478 1.34 17.36 15.64
CA ARG A 478 1.18 15.96 15.21
C ARG A 478 -0.12 15.34 15.68
N TRP A 479 -1.02 16.19 16.15
CA TRP A 479 -2.38 15.82 16.48
C TRP A 479 -3.29 16.29 15.34
N PHE A 480 -3.92 15.35 14.67
CA PHE A 480 -4.76 15.57 13.51
C PHE A 480 -6.20 15.15 13.85
N PRO A 481 -7.03 16.07 14.39
CA PRO A 481 -8.40 15.77 14.78
C PRO A 481 -9.39 16.01 13.63
N ARG A 482 -10.47 15.23 13.64
CA ARG A 482 -11.69 15.49 12.89
C ARG A 482 -12.90 15.41 13.79
N VAL A 483 -13.62 16.51 13.88
CA VAL A 483 -14.89 16.60 14.60
C VAL A 483 -15.98 16.02 13.70
N GLU A 484 -16.63 14.96 14.18
CA GLU A 484 -17.87 14.45 13.57
C GLU A 484 -19.05 15.36 13.95
N ALA A 485 -20.04 15.47 13.05
CA ALA A 485 -21.26 16.19 13.36
C ALA A 485 -22.06 15.39 14.41
N ASP A 486 -22.45 16.07 15.50
CA ASP A 486 -23.23 15.48 16.61
C ASP A 486 -24.58 14.93 16.16
#